data_AF-A0A7T2YUB0-F1
#
_entry.id   AF-A0A7T2YUB0-F1
#
_cell.length_a   1.000
_cell.length_b   1.000
_cell.length_c   1.000
_cell.angle_alpha   90.00
_cell.angle_beta   90.00
_cell.angle_gamma   90.00
#
_symmetry.space_group_name_H-M   'P 1'
#
loop_
_entity.id
_entity.type
_entity.pdbx_description
1 polymer ?
#
loop_
_entity_poly.entity_id
_entity_poly.type
_entity_poly.pdbx_seq_one_letter_code
_entity_poly.pdbx_strand_id
1 'polypeptide(L)'
;MQFLGSWATGDKSRLLHFSTQTLETFSQHIQASDADCEAGGLLLGSVHGAHLLIEQATVPTAWDKRFRYLFERMPFGHEAIALSRWTASQGTVRYLGEWHTHPEDHPQPSSLDRSEWTLLAAQRRDKRPVLAVIIGRRSLYAELVPRSGEGSIFFPVE
;
A
#
# COMPACT_ATOMS: atom_id res chain seq x y z
N MET A 1 17.72 -6.02 4.13
CA MET A 1 16.31 -5.69 3.84
C MET A 1 15.67 -6.93 3.23
N GLN A 2 14.54 -7.39 3.77
CA GLN A 2 13.86 -8.63 3.33
C GLN A 2 13.16 -8.46 1.97
N PHE A 3 12.70 -7.24 1.66
CA PHE A 3 11.95 -6.93 0.45
C PHE A 3 12.77 -6.05 -0.50
N LEU A 4 12.53 -6.22 -1.80
CA LEU A 4 13.11 -5.39 -2.85
C LEU A 4 12.35 -4.06 -2.95
N GLY A 5 13.09 -2.97 -3.18
CA GLY A 5 12.52 -1.63 -3.32
C GLY A 5 11.97 -1.35 -4.71
N SER A 6 12.54 -1.96 -5.76
CA SER A 6 12.21 -1.65 -7.16
C SER A 6 11.32 -2.71 -7.80
N TRP A 7 10.26 -2.26 -8.46
CA TRP A 7 9.21 -3.09 -9.03
C TRP A 7 8.77 -2.55 -10.38
N ALA A 8 8.30 -3.43 -11.28
CA ALA A 8 7.78 -3.06 -12.59
C ALA A 8 6.57 -3.91 -12.99
N THR A 9 5.71 -3.37 -13.84
CA THR A 9 4.68 -4.17 -14.51
C THR A 9 5.31 -5.15 -15.50
N GLY A 10 4.60 -6.21 -15.88
CA GLY A 10 5.13 -7.24 -16.79
C GLY A 10 5.60 -6.69 -18.14
N ASP A 11 4.95 -5.64 -18.64
CA ASP A 11 5.31 -4.89 -19.86
C ASP A 11 6.37 -3.79 -19.64
N LYS A 12 6.82 -3.60 -18.39
CA LYS A 12 7.74 -2.55 -17.93
C LYS A 12 7.29 -1.12 -18.22
N SER A 13 6.01 -0.90 -18.53
CA SER A 13 5.47 0.44 -18.80
C SER A 13 5.33 1.31 -17.55
N ARG A 14 5.30 0.67 -16.37
CA ARG A 14 5.21 1.33 -15.07
C ARG A 14 6.27 0.82 -14.13
N LEU A 15 6.79 1.74 -13.33
CA LEU A 15 7.79 1.46 -12.30
C LEU A 15 7.22 1.90 -10.95
N LEU A 16 7.53 1.13 -9.93
CA LEU A 16 7.16 1.39 -8.54
C LEU A 16 8.43 1.25 -7.70
N HIS A 17 8.71 2.25 -6.87
CA HIS A 17 9.79 2.19 -5.92
C HIS A 17 9.30 2.42 -4.50
N PHE A 18 9.66 1.54 -3.56
CA PHE A 18 9.44 1.73 -2.13
C PHE A 18 10.73 2.24 -1.48
N SER A 19 10.63 3.37 -0.78
CA SER A 19 11.74 3.90 0.02
C SER A 19 12.18 2.89 1.09
N THR A 20 13.44 2.99 1.53
CA THR A 20 13.95 2.18 2.66
C THR A 20 13.06 2.29 3.89
N GLN A 21 12.60 3.50 4.22
CA GLN A 21 11.68 3.73 5.34
C GLN A 21 10.36 2.96 5.17
N THR A 22 9.82 2.90 3.94
CA THR A 22 8.61 2.14 3.66
C THR A 22 8.83 0.64 3.86
N LEU A 23 9.95 0.11 3.37
CA LEU A 23 10.29 -1.30 3.55
C LEU A 23 10.56 -1.67 5.02
N GLU A 24 11.11 -0.75 5.82
CA GLU A 24 11.26 -0.91 7.26
C GLU A 24 9.90 -0.98 7.96
N THR A 25 8.97 -0.07 7.62
CA THR A 25 7.58 -0.13 8.12
C THR A 25 6.94 -1.47 7.79
N PHE A 26 7.06 -1.96 6.55
CA PHE A 26 6.51 -3.27 6.17
C PHE A 26 7.12 -4.40 7.00
N SER A 27 8.45 -4.39 7.15
CA SER A 27 9.17 -5.44 7.89
C SER A 27 8.78 -5.50 9.37
N GLN A 28 8.52 -4.34 10.00
CA GLN A 28 8.12 -4.24 11.40
C GLN A 28 6.72 -4.79 11.68
N HIS A 29 5.87 -4.89 10.66
CA HIS A 29 4.46 -5.25 10.81
C HIS A 29 4.12 -6.64 10.25
N ILE A 30 5.11 -7.41 9.80
CA ILE A 30 4.90 -8.78 9.32
C ILE A 30 4.22 -9.62 10.41
N GLN A 31 3.14 -10.29 10.03
CA GLN A 31 2.41 -11.23 10.89
C GLN A 31 3.13 -12.58 10.97
N ALA A 32 4.20 -12.64 11.76
CA ALA A 32 5.08 -13.80 11.88
C ALA A 32 4.54 -14.89 12.83
N SER A 33 3.84 -14.50 13.90
CA SER A 33 3.27 -15.37 14.92
C SER A 33 1.74 -15.38 14.86
N ASP A 34 1.07 -16.39 15.44
CA ASP A 34 -0.39 -16.47 15.46
C ASP A 34 -1.09 -15.37 16.28
N ALA A 35 -0.34 -14.72 17.18
CA ALA A 35 -0.85 -13.59 17.96
C ALA A 35 -0.81 -12.26 17.20
N ASP A 36 -0.10 -12.19 16.06
CA ASP A 36 0.09 -10.94 15.34
C ASP A 36 -1.19 -10.57 14.56
N CYS A 37 -1.76 -9.41 14.87
CA CYS A 37 -2.87 -8.85 14.13
C CYS A 37 -2.43 -8.21 12.82
N GLU A 38 -3.34 -8.20 11.87
CA GLU A 38 -3.21 -7.47 10.62
C GLU A 38 -2.91 -5.99 10.88
N ALA A 39 -1.95 -5.46 10.14
CA ALA A 39 -1.60 -4.04 10.12
C ALA A 39 -1.89 -3.48 8.74
N GLY A 40 -2.17 -2.20 8.67
CA GLY A 40 -2.27 -1.50 7.41
C GLY A 40 -2.15 0.01 7.56
N GLY A 41 -2.32 0.70 6.44
CA GLY A 41 -2.32 2.15 6.38
C GLY A 41 -2.19 2.70 4.97
N LEU A 42 -1.94 4.00 4.88
CA LEU A 42 -1.78 4.73 3.63
C LEU A 42 -0.38 4.56 3.05
N LEU A 43 -0.30 4.54 1.73
CA LEU A 43 0.92 4.71 0.94
C LEU A 43 0.98 6.16 0.43
N LEU A 44 1.99 6.90 0.90
CA LEU A 44 2.22 8.30 0.56
C LEU A 44 3.50 8.43 -0.27
N GLY A 45 3.45 9.27 -1.29
CA GLY A 45 4.61 9.53 -2.12
C GLY A 45 4.28 10.35 -3.35
N SER A 46 5.17 10.32 -4.34
CA SER A 46 5.11 11.16 -5.53
C SER A 46 4.82 10.35 -6.80
N VAL A 47 4.44 11.07 -7.85
CA VAL A 47 4.16 10.49 -9.16
C VAL A 47 5.01 11.15 -10.22
N HIS A 48 5.69 10.33 -11.00
CA HIS A 48 6.60 10.76 -12.07
C HIS A 48 6.10 10.16 -13.39
N GLY A 49 5.20 10.87 -14.07
CA GLY A 49 4.52 10.35 -15.26
C GLY A 49 3.65 9.14 -14.93
N ALA A 50 4.06 7.96 -15.42
CA ALA A 50 3.40 6.68 -15.16
C ALA A 50 3.98 5.94 -13.93
N HIS A 51 5.11 6.42 -13.39
CA HIS A 51 5.85 5.78 -12.30
C HIS A 51 5.43 6.33 -10.94
N LEU A 52 5.62 5.50 -9.91
CA LEU A 52 5.30 5.80 -8.52
C LEU A 52 6.54 5.67 -7.64
N LEU A 53 6.75 6.65 -6.77
CA LEU A 53 7.70 6.57 -5.68
C LEU A 53 6.92 6.61 -4.37
N ILE A 54 7.01 5.55 -3.58
CA ILE A 54 6.42 5.49 -2.25
C ILE A 54 7.48 5.93 -1.25
N GLU A 55 7.24 7.09 -0.65
CA GLU A 55 8.15 7.71 0.29
C GLU A 55 7.86 7.26 1.72
N GLN A 56 6.59 7.02 2.04
CA GLN A 56 6.15 6.60 3.37
C GLN A 56 4.95 5.65 3.31
N ALA A 57 5.03 4.55 4.04
CA ALA A 57 3.87 3.83 4.56
C ALA A 57 3.52 4.35 5.96
N THR A 58 2.26 4.77 6.19
CA THR A 58 1.81 5.12 7.54
C THR A 58 1.65 3.85 8.37
N VAL A 59 1.95 3.91 9.65
CA VAL A 59 1.71 2.81 10.60
C VAL A 59 0.26 2.80 11.06
N PRO A 60 -0.26 1.65 11.54
CA PRO A 60 -1.52 1.61 12.28
C PRO A 60 -1.51 2.63 13.42
N THR A 61 -2.60 3.37 13.53
CA THR A 61 -2.85 4.31 14.61
C THR A 61 -3.47 3.60 15.81
N ALA A 62 -3.50 4.29 16.96
CA ALA A 62 -4.13 3.76 18.18
C ALA A 62 -5.66 3.59 18.04
N TRP A 63 -6.27 4.16 17.01
CA TRP A 63 -7.71 4.08 16.79
C TRP A 63 -8.09 2.92 15.88
N ASP A 64 -7.18 2.40 15.07
CA ASP A 64 -7.49 1.33 14.13
C ASP A 64 -7.85 0.03 14.85
N LYS A 65 -8.82 -0.71 14.30
CA LYS A 65 -9.17 -2.02 14.83
C LYS A 65 -8.40 -3.08 14.07
N ARG A 66 -7.68 -3.91 14.81
CA ARG A 66 -6.75 -4.89 14.27
C ARG A 66 -7.10 -6.28 14.81
N PHE A 67 -7.46 -7.16 13.91
CA PHE A 67 -7.65 -8.59 14.17
C PHE A 67 -6.69 -9.39 13.30
N ARG A 68 -6.62 -10.71 13.50
CA ARG A 68 -5.70 -11.59 12.77
C ARG A 68 -5.86 -11.51 11.24
N TYR A 69 -7.09 -11.36 10.75
CA TYR A 69 -7.44 -11.37 9.32
C TYR A 69 -8.37 -10.20 8.96
N LEU A 70 -8.30 -9.11 9.73
CA LEU A 70 -9.07 -7.91 9.44
C LEU A 70 -8.35 -6.68 10.00
N PHE A 71 -8.08 -5.71 9.13
CA PHE A 71 -7.68 -4.35 9.48
C PHE A 71 -8.77 -3.35 9.12
N GLU A 72 -9.38 -2.71 10.12
CA GLU A 72 -10.36 -1.65 9.91
C GLU A 72 -9.68 -0.30 10.16
N ARG A 73 -9.41 0.44 9.07
CA ARG A 73 -8.87 1.79 9.14
C ARG A 73 -9.93 2.75 9.68
N MET A 74 -9.69 3.30 10.86
CA MET A 74 -10.59 4.27 11.45
C MET A 74 -10.37 5.67 10.83
N PRO A 75 -11.41 6.52 10.79
CA PRO A 75 -11.35 7.79 10.07
C PRO A 75 -10.35 8.79 10.69
N PHE A 76 -9.97 8.61 11.95
CA PHE A 76 -9.08 9.52 12.67
C PHE A 76 -7.61 9.08 12.60
N GLY A 77 -6.70 10.03 12.42
CA GLY A 77 -5.25 9.81 12.47
C GLY A 77 -4.58 9.81 11.09
N HIS A 78 -4.94 8.87 10.21
CA HIS A 78 -4.31 8.74 8.89
C HIS A 78 -4.49 9.98 8.00
N GLU A 79 -5.67 10.59 7.99
CA GLU A 79 -5.93 11.82 7.23
C GLU A 79 -5.03 12.98 7.68
N ALA A 80 -4.81 13.13 8.98
CA ALA A 80 -3.93 14.17 9.52
C ALA A 80 -2.47 13.94 9.09
N ILE A 81 -2.00 12.69 9.06
CA ILE A 81 -0.66 12.34 8.57
C ILE A 81 -0.55 12.68 7.08
N ALA A 82 -1.53 12.27 6.27
CA ALA A 82 -1.54 12.56 4.83
C ALA A 82 -1.56 14.07 4.55
N LEU A 83 -2.41 14.83 5.24
CA LEU A 83 -2.50 16.28 5.11
C LEU A 83 -1.21 16.97 5.53
N SER A 84 -0.60 16.55 6.63
CA SER A 84 0.69 17.07 7.10
C SER A 84 1.78 16.88 6.04
N ARG A 85 1.88 15.67 5.46
CA ARG A 85 2.86 15.38 4.39
C ARG A 85 2.58 16.16 3.11
N TRP A 86 1.31 16.27 2.73
CA TRP A 86 0.91 17.08 1.58
C TRP A 86 1.33 18.54 1.75
N THR A 87 1.01 19.17 2.88
CA THR A 87 1.35 20.57 3.13
C THR A 87 2.86 20.78 3.23
N ALA A 88 3.57 19.94 3.98
CA ALA A 88 5.02 20.06 4.16
C ALA A 88 5.81 19.90 2.85
N SER A 89 5.29 19.06 1.93
CA SER A 89 5.90 18.83 0.62
C SER A 89 5.42 19.80 -0.47
N GLN A 90 4.61 20.81 -0.10
CA GLN A 90 3.99 21.73 -1.06
C GLN A 90 3.19 21.01 -2.16
N GLY A 91 2.57 19.87 -1.80
CA GLY A 91 1.70 19.09 -2.68
C GLY A 91 2.40 18.07 -3.57
N THR A 92 3.68 17.77 -3.36
CA THR A 92 4.36 16.72 -4.14
C THR A 92 4.12 15.31 -3.57
N VAL A 93 4.07 15.17 -2.23
CA VAL A 93 3.78 13.92 -1.52
C VAL A 93 2.28 13.79 -1.29
N ARG A 94 1.67 12.76 -1.88
CA ARG A 94 0.22 12.55 -1.87
C ARG A 94 -0.16 11.11 -1.59
N TYR A 95 -1.45 10.90 -1.34
CA TYR A 95 -2.03 9.57 -1.23
C TYR A 95 -2.00 8.81 -2.58
N LEU A 96 -1.32 7.67 -2.61
CA LEU A 96 -1.19 6.80 -3.77
C LEU A 96 -1.94 5.47 -3.62
N GLY A 97 -2.21 5.04 -2.39
CA GLY A 97 -3.06 3.88 -2.14
C GLY A 97 -2.92 3.34 -0.72
N GLU A 98 -3.19 2.05 -0.52
CA GLU A 98 -3.26 1.40 0.78
C GLU A 98 -2.31 0.20 0.83
N TRP A 99 -1.87 -0.13 2.04
CA TRP A 99 -1.19 -1.39 2.32
C TRP A 99 -1.83 -2.09 3.51
N HIS A 100 -1.72 -3.41 3.54
CA HIS A 100 -1.98 -4.20 4.74
C HIS A 100 -1.14 -5.48 4.76
N THR A 101 -1.20 -6.27 5.83
CA THR A 101 -0.44 -7.52 5.98
C THR A 101 -1.34 -8.73 5.86
N HIS A 102 -0.87 -9.82 5.26
CA HIS A 102 -1.50 -11.13 5.43
C HIS A 102 -0.55 -12.05 6.19
N PRO A 103 -1.05 -12.99 7.00
CA PRO A 103 -0.24 -14.00 7.64
C PRO A 103 0.19 -15.11 6.65
N GLU A 104 0.24 -14.85 5.35
CA GLU A 104 0.61 -15.77 4.28
C GLU A 104 2.09 -15.55 3.90
N ASP A 105 2.82 -16.60 3.50
CA ASP A 105 4.19 -16.43 2.98
C ASP A 105 4.19 -15.62 1.68
N HIS A 106 3.25 -15.94 0.80
CA HIS A 106 3.05 -15.34 -0.52
C HIS A 106 1.62 -14.84 -0.62
N PRO A 107 1.35 -13.58 -0.26
CA PRO A 107 0.00 -13.13 -0.02
C PRO A 107 -0.81 -13.04 -1.31
N GLN A 108 -2.11 -13.30 -1.22
CA GLN A 108 -3.07 -13.05 -2.30
C GLN A 108 -4.23 -12.19 -1.79
N PRO A 109 -4.78 -11.29 -2.63
CA PRO A 109 -5.95 -10.50 -2.26
C PRO A 109 -7.18 -11.38 -2.09
N SER A 110 -7.88 -11.17 -0.97
CA SER A 110 -9.19 -11.72 -0.69
C SER A 110 -10.29 -11.05 -1.54
N SER A 111 -11.51 -11.59 -1.48
CA SER A 111 -12.66 -10.95 -2.13
C SER A 111 -13.03 -9.61 -1.49
N LEU A 112 -12.80 -9.46 -0.19
CA LEU A 112 -13.01 -8.21 0.54
C LEU A 112 -12.03 -7.15 0.05
N ASP A 113 -10.73 -7.49 -0.04
CA ASP A 113 -9.69 -6.58 -0.53
C ASP A 113 -10.03 -6.02 -1.90
N ARG A 114 -10.39 -6.89 -2.85
CA ARG A 114 -10.77 -6.48 -4.22
C ARG A 114 -11.96 -5.52 -4.22
N SER A 115 -12.95 -5.76 -3.35
CA SER A 115 -14.14 -4.92 -3.24
C SER A 115 -13.79 -3.54 -2.70
N GLU A 116 -12.97 -3.48 -1.65
CA GLU A 116 -12.51 -2.23 -1.04
C GLU A 116 -11.62 -1.41 -1.97
N TRP A 117 -10.66 -2.04 -2.65
CA TRP A 117 -9.76 -1.35 -3.57
C TRP A 117 -10.51 -0.77 -4.78
N THR A 118 -11.51 -1.49 -5.29
CA THR A 118 -12.38 -1.00 -6.37
C THR A 118 -13.16 0.24 -5.92
N LEU A 119 -13.70 0.22 -4.69
CA LEU A 119 -14.40 1.36 -4.11
C LEU A 119 -13.46 2.57 -3.93
N LEU A 120 -12.27 2.35 -3.39
CA LEU A 120 -11.26 3.40 -3.21
C LEU A 120 -10.86 4.02 -4.56
N ALA A 121 -10.61 3.18 -5.57
CA ALA A 121 -10.29 3.64 -6.92
C ALA A 121 -11.42 4.45 -7.55
N ALA A 122 -12.69 4.08 -7.30
CA ALA A 122 -13.85 4.84 -7.77
C ALA A 122 -14.01 6.21 -7.11
N GLN A 123 -13.56 6.37 -5.85
CA GLN A 123 -13.64 7.60 -5.07
C GLN A 123 -12.50 8.59 -5.37
N ARG A 124 -11.43 8.15 -6.06
CA ARG A 124 -10.29 9.03 -6.39
C ARG A 124 -10.70 10.14 -7.36
N ARG A 125 -10.53 11.39 -6.92
CA ARG A 125 -10.81 12.59 -7.73
C ARG A 125 -9.90 12.73 -8.95
N ASP A 126 -8.65 12.28 -8.84
CA ASP A 126 -7.66 12.35 -9.92
C ASP A 126 -7.81 11.22 -10.96
N LYS A 127 -8.79 10.32 -10.77
CA LYS A 127 -9.09 9.17 -11.64
C LYS A 127 -7.90 8.22 -11.86
N ARG A 128 -6.84 8.34 -11.05
CA ARG A 128 -5.70 7.42 -11.10
C ARG A 128 -6.09 6.10 -10.42
N PRO A 129 -5.45 4.97 -10.78
CA PRO A 129 -5.61 3.73 -10.02
C PRO A 129 -5.10 3.88 -8.59
N VAL A 130 -5.64 3.07 -7.68
CA VAL A 130 -5.12 2.88 -6.31
C VAL A 130 -3.99 1.88 -6.36
N LEU A 131 -2.86 2.20 -5.72
CA LEU A 131 -1.84 1.20 -5.43
C LEU A 131 -2.27 0.38 -4.21
N ALA A 132 -2.54 -0.90 -4.42
CA ALA A 132 -2.84 -1.85 -3.36
C ALA A 132 -1.61 -2.73 -3.10
N VAL A 133 -1.21 -2.86 -1.82
CA VAL A 133 -0.04 -3.66 -1.44
C VAL A 133 -0.40 -4.58 -0.28
N ILE A 134 -0.09 -5.88 -0.41
CA ILE A 134 -0.22 -6.85 0.68
C ILE A 134 1.17 -7.32 1.07
N ILE A 135 1.49 -7.23 2.36
CA ILE A 135 2.75 -7.66 2.95
C ILE A 135 2.57 -9.06 3.53
N GLY A 136 3.20 -10.06 2.94
CA GLY A 136 3.27 -11.41 3.50
C GLY A 136 4.55 -11.65 4.29
N ARG A 137 4.68 -12.86 4.82
CA ARG A 137 5.85 -13.29 5.59
C ARG A 137 7.13 -13.43 4.76
N ARG A 138 7.02 -13.67 3.44
CA ARG A 138 8.18 -13.86 2.55
C ARG A 138 8.19 -12.96 1.33
N SER A 139 7.02 -12.56 0.82
CA SER A 139 6.92 -11.68 -0.35
C SER A 139 5.83 -10.63 -0.20
N LEU A 140 5.81 -9.67 -1.14
CA LEU A 140 4.77 -8.67 -1.27
C LEU A 140 3.89 -8.99 -2.48
N TYR A 141 2.62 -8.62 -2.41
CA TYR A 141 1.73 -8.46 -3.56
C TYR A 141 1.56 -6.96 -3.81
N ALA A 142 1.64 -6.52 -5.07
CA ALA A 142 1.43 -5.11 -5.42
C ALA A 142 0.66 -4.99 -6.74
N GLU A 143 -0.42 -4.22 -6.74
CA GLU A 143 -1.31 -4.04 -7.89
C GLU A 143 -1.76 -2.57 -8.03
N LEU A 144 -1.82 -2.06 -9.26
CA LEU A 144 -2.62 -0.88 -9.58
C LEU A 144 -4.04 -1.28 -9.90
N VAL A 145 -4.96 -0.93 -9.02
CA VAL A 145 -6.38 -1.22 -9.15
C VAL A 145 -7.07 0.00 -9.79
N PRO A 146 -7.54 -0.09 -11.04
CA PRO A 146 -8.29 0.99 -11.67
C PRO A 146 -9.72 1.04 -11.14
N ARG A 147 -10.42 2.13 -11.43
CA ARG A 147 -11.87 2.24 -11.16
C ARG A 147 -12.69 1.19 -11.93
N SER A 148 -12.20 0.73 -13.07
CA SER A 148 -12.86 -0.25 -13.94
C SER A 148 -11.84 -0.95 -14.83
N GLY A 149 -12.08 -2.21 -15.15
CA GLY A 149 -11.18 -3.02 -15.98
C GLY A 149 -10.14 -3.78 -15.15
N GLU A 150 -9.17 -4.37 -15.84
CA GLU A 150 -8.11 -5.16 -15.20
C GLU A 150 -7.00 -4.27 -14.61
N GLY A 151 -6.54 -4.66 -13.43
CA GLY A 151 -5.41 -4.02 -12.78
C GLY A 151 -4.06 -4.40 -13.38
N SER A 152 -3.02 -3.69 -12.95
CA SER A 152 -1.63 -3.98 -13.35
C SER A 152 -0.84 -4.49 -12.15
N ILE A 153 -0.44 -5.76 -12.20
CA ILE A 153 0.37 -6.38 -11.15
C ILE A 153 1.84 -5.98 -11.35
N PHE A 154 2.50 -5.67 -10.24
CA PHE A 154 3.93 -5.40 -10.20
C PHE A 154 4.71 -6.66 -9.81
N PHE A 155 5.89 -6.78 -10.40
CA PHE A 155 6.88 -7.81 -10.08
C PHE A 155 8.18 -7.14 -9.63
N PRO A 156 8.92 -7.76 -8.69
CA PRO A 156 10.21 -7.21 -8.26
C PRO A 156 11.21 -7.18 -9.42
N VAL A 157 12.03 -6.15 -9.46
CA VAL A 157 13.13 -5.98 -10.43
C VAL A 157 14.43 -5.88 -9.65
N GLU A 158 15.38 -6.75 -9.99
CA GLU A 158 16.77 -6.69 -9.50
C GLU A 158 17.53 -5.49 -10.07
#